data_AF-A0A8H6VV80-F1
#
_entry.id   AF-A0A8H6VV80-F1
#
_cell.length_a   1.000
_cell.length_b   1.000
_cell.length_c   1.000
_cell.angle_alpha   90.00
_cell.angle_beta   90.00
_cell.angle_gamma   90.00
#
_symmetry.space_group_name_H-M   'P 1'
#
loop_
_entity.id
_entity.type
_entity.pdbx_description
1 polymer ?
#
loop_
_entity_poly.entity_id
_entity_poly.type
_entity_poly.pdbx_seq_one_letter_code
_entity_poly.pdbx_strand_id
1 'polypeptide(L)'
;MNPVSQASVREGVSRIRASGWHQLFLHKGWLKLTETTLEFTPSNKHTFRPLSLSLAQIESVERSTRVSHGLLVKPTIAEPFILVFTNDRELYDWHDAIRLRTGPRISGPYSVVHAQHVTFDSKTNTLRGLPPAWEYGIETTVQGLALCKVSSAPSTATAASFVSLTGSRDEPVEDSNAFRKLNTVA
;
A
#
# COMPACT_ATOMS: atom_id res chain seq x y z
N MET A 1 37.38 -23.03 -4.78
CA MET A 1 35.96 -22.99 -5.22
C MET A 1 35.52 -21.54 -5.17
N ASN A 2 35.39 -20.89 -6.33
CA ASN A 2 34.91 -19.50 -6.39
C ASN A 2 33.40 -19.52 -6.11
N PRO A 3 32.87 -18.75 -5.15
CA PRO A 3 31.42 -18.60 -5.05
C PRO A 3 30.97 -17.91 -6.34
N VAL A 4 30.15 -18.62 -7.15
CA VAL A 4 29.44 -18.03 -8.28
C VAL A 4 28.78 -16.76 -7.76
N SER A 5 29.21 -15.61 -8.28
CA SER A 5 28.68 -14.31 -7.89
C SER A 5 27.24 -14.26 -8.39
N GLN A 6 26.31 -14.76 -7.58
CA GLN A 6 24.90 -14.69 -7.92
C GLN A 6 24.53 -13.22 -8.15
N ALA A 7 23.86 -12.96 -9.28
CA ALA A 7 23.42 -11.62 -9.63
C ALA A 7 22.52 -11.07 -8.51
N SER A 8 22.86 -9.88 -7.98
CA SER A 8 21.94 -9.16 -7.10
C SER A 8 20.70 -8.81 -7.91
N VAL A 9 19.54 -9.26 -7.45
CA VAL A 9 18.26 -8.79 -7.96
C VAL A 9 18.07 -7.33 -7.58
N ARG A 10 18.36 -7.03 -6.32
CA ARG A 10 18.22 -5.69 -5.77
C ARG A 10 19.21 -5.47 -4.65
N GLU A 11 19.69 -4.25 -4.57
CA GLU A 11 20.58 -3.82 -3.52
C GLU A 11 20.19 -2.41 -3.08
N GLY A 12 20.44 -2.10 -1.81
CA GLY A 12 20.12 -0.78 -1.28
C GLY A 12 20.41 -0.66 0.21
N VAL A 13 20.36 0.58 0.70
CA VAL A 13 20.55 0.86 2.12
C VAL A 13 19.25 0.58 2.87
N SER A 14 19.33 -0.16 3.96
CA SER A 14 18.22 -0.33 4.89
C SER A 14 18.70 -0.31 6.33
N ARG A 15 17.76 -0.17 7.27
CA ARG A 15 18.05 -0.33 8.70
C ARG A 15 17.39 -1.62 9.18
N ILE A 16 18.10 -2.43 9.94
CA ILE A 16 17.54 -3.64 10.55
C ILE A 16 17.32 -3.40 12.04
N ARG A 17 16.20 -3.90 12.54
CA ARG A 17 15.88 -3.99 13.96
C ARG A 17 15.55 -5.45 14.26
N ALA A 18 16.37 -6.10 15.08
CA ALA A 18 16.05 -7.44 15.55
C ALA A 18 14.78 -7.40 16.40
N SER A 19 13.85 -8.35 16.20
CA SER A 19 12.78 -8.57 17.15
C SER A 19 13.28 -9.55 18.20
N GLY A 20 13.19 -9.15 19.47
CA GLY A 20 13.69 -9.93 20.62
C GLY A 20 13.85 -9.01 21.83
N TRP A 21 14.27 -9.52 22.98
CA TRP A 21 14.33 -8.72 24.21
C TRP A 21 15.41 -7.62 24.21
N HIS A 22 16.31 -7.60 23.21
CA HIS A 22 17.31 -6.53 22.99
C HIS A 22 16.85 -5.54 21.92
N GLN A 23 15.68 -4.95 22.12
CA GLN A 23 14.79 -4.41 21.09
C GLN A 23 15.04 -2.95 20.67
N LEU A 24 16.09 -2.29 21.12
CA LEU A 24 16.17 -0.82 21.07
C LEU A 24 17.03 -0.23 19.95
N PHE A 25 17.88 -1.02 19.29
CA PHE A 25 18.83 -0.48 18.32
C PHE A 25 18.43 -0.79 16.87
N LEU A 26 18.46 0.25 16.04
CA LEU A 26 18.36 0.13 14.59
C LEU A 26 19.79 0.16 14.02
N HIS A 27 20.17 -0.88 13.30
CA HIS A 27 21.48 -0.97 12.66
C HIS A 27 21.36 -0.60 11.18
N LYS A 28 22.10 0.41 10.72
CA LYS A 28 22.18 0.76 9.30
C LYS A 28 23.11 -0.19 8.55
N GLY A 29 22.71 -0.63 7.37
CA GLY A 29 23.53 -1.49 6.54
C GLY A 29 23.08 -1.51 5.08
N TRP A 30 23.78 -2.33 4.32
CA TRP A 30 23.47 -2.64 2.93
C TRP A 30 22.68 -3.95 2.88
N LEU A 31 21.49 -3.89 2.30
CA LEU A 31 20.65 -5.04 2.04
C LEU A 31 20.84 -5.47 0.59
N LYS A 32 21.13 -6.74 0.39
CA LYS A 32 21.28 -7.37 -0.92
C LYS A 32 20.28 -8.51 -1.02
N LEU A 33 19.40 -8.44 -2.00
CA LEU A 33 18.53 -9.53 -2.38
C LEU A 33 19.12 -10.21 -3.60
N THR A 34 19.35 -11.50 -3.44
CA THR A 34 19.80 -12.42 -4.48
C THR A 34 18.60 -13.26 -4.94
N GLU A 35 18.81 -14.15 -5.91
CA GLU A 35 17.74 -15.06 -6.36
C GLU A 35 17.23 -16.00 -5.25
N THR A 36 18.13 -16.42 -4.34
CA THR A 36 17.85 -17.45 -3.33
C THR A 36 18.08 -16.97 -1.90
N THR A 37 18.77 -15.86 -1.69
CA THR A 37 19.18 -15.37 -0.36
C THR A 37 18.90 -13.88 -0.17
N LEU A 38 18.59 -13.51 1.06
CA LEU A 38 18.53 -12.13 1.55
C LEU A 38 19.71 -11.91 2.50
N GLU A 39 20.60 -11.01 2.12
CA GLU A 39 21.82 -10.71 2.86
C GLU A 39 21.82 -9.28 3.37
N PHE A 40 22.17 -9.09 4.63
CA PHE A 40 22.33 -7.79 5.24
C PHE A 40 23.77 -7.63 5.72
N THR A 41 24.47 -6.69 5.12
CA THR A 41 25.82 -6.30 5.50
C THR A 41 25.76 -5.02 6.32
N PRO A 42 26.00 -5.07 7.64
CA PRO A 42 25.98 -3.88 8.47
C PRO A 42 27.08 -2.90 8.08
N SER A 43 26.79 -1.61 8.17
CA SER A 43 27.77 -0.55 7.85
C SER A 43 28.94 -0.54 8.83
N ASN A 44 28.68 -0.92 10.09
CA ASN A 44 29.70 -1.06 11.11
C ASN A 44 29.73 -2.49 11.65
N LYS A 45 30.81 -3.22 11.32
CA LYS A 45 31.01 -4.63 11.66
C LYS A 45 31.09 -4.90 13.18
N HIS A 46 31.43 -3.89 13.99
CA HIS A 46 31.47 -4.03 15.45
C HIS A 46 30.07 -3.98 16.09
N THR A 47 29.09 -3.37 15.42
CA THR A 47 27.77 -3.12 16.01
C THR A 47 26.76 -4.21 15.72
N PHE A 48 26.94 -4.95 14.61
CA PHE A 48 26.01 -5.97 14.18
C PHE A 48 26.76 -7.01 13.33
N ARG A 49 26.36 -8.28 13.44
CA ARG A 49 26.90 -9.37 12.62
C ARG A 49 26.17 -9.39 11.26
N PRO A 50 26.87 -9.63 10.14
CA PRO A 50 26.20 -9.88 8.86
C PRO A 50 25.14 -10.97 8.97
N LEU A 51 23.96 -10.73 8.42
CA LEU A 51 22.86 -11.69 8.36
C LEU A 51 22.77 -12.22 6.94
N SER A 52 22.75 -13.54 6.77
CA SER A 52 22.44 -14.18 5.49
C SER A 52 21.32 -15.18 5.73
N LEU A 53 20.21 -15.01 5.03
CA LEU A 53 19.00 -15.78 5.22
C LEU A 53 18.49 -16.32 3.88
N SER A 54 18.20 -17.61 3.82
CA SER A 54 17.65 -18.22 2.61
C SER A 54 16.19 -17.83 2.44
N LEU A 55 15.79 -17.44 1.23
CA LEU A 55 14.40 -17.07 0.92
C LEU A 55 13.43 -18.24 1.14
N ALA A 56 13.90 -19.48 1.06
CA ALA A 56 13.12 -20.67 1.38
C ALA A 56 12.79 -20.82 2.88
N GLN A 57 13.52 -20.12 3.75
CA GLN A 57 13.31 -20.12 5.20
C GLN A 57 12.44 -18.96 5.68
N ILE A 58 11.91 -18.14 4.77
CA ILE A 58 11.00 -17.04 5.10
C ILE A 58 9.56 -17.59 5.05
N GLU A 59 8.88 -17.57 6.18
CA GLU A 59 7.49 -18.04 6.29
C GLU A 59 6.50 -16.95 5.83
N SER A 60 6.68 -15.73 6.33
CA SER A 60 5.80 -14.61 6.01
C SER A 60 6.59 -13.30 5.97
N VAL A 61 6.12 -12.39 5.11
CA VAL A 61 6.62 -11.02 4.98
C VAL A 61 5.41 -10.10 5.05
N GLU A 62 5.37 -9.25 6.07
CA GLU A 62 4.23 -8.39 6.38
C GLU A 62 4.69 -6.96 6.63
N ARG A 63 3.85 -5.97 6.35
CA ARG A 63 4.11 -4.59 6.79
C ARG A 63 4.05 -4.52 8.32
N SER A 64 5.09 -3.96 8.93
CA SER A 64 5.13 -3.75 10.37
C SER A 64 4.23 -2.58 10.77
N THR A 65 3.43 -2.78 11.82
CA THR A 65 2.65 -1.71 12.47
C THR A 65 3.45 -0.97 13.54
N ARG A 66 4.60 -1.51 13.95
CA ARG A 66 5.42 -0.98 15.05
C ARG A 66 6.34 0.17 14.63
N VAL A 67 6.71 0.22 13.35
CA VAL A 67 7.64 1.20 12.80
C VAL A 67 7.12 1.68 11.46
N SER A 68 7.12 3.00 11.24
CA SER A 68 6.81 3.60 9.94
C SER A 68 7.78 3.08 8.87
N HIS A 69 7.27 2.73 7.70
CA HIS A 69 8.06 2.16 6.62
C HIS A 69 8.86 0.91 7.04
N GLY A 70 8.30 0.13 7.98
CA GLY A 70 8.86 -1.12 8.47
C GLY A 70 8.27 -2.35 7.78
N LEU A 71 9.11 -3.30 7.41
CA LEU A 71 8.78 -4.61 6.86
C LEU A 71 9.19 -5.68 7.87
N LEU A 72 8.21 -6.41 8.40
CA LEU A 72 8.42 -7.53 9.32
C LEU A 72 8.66 -8.80 8.50
N VAL A 73 9.85 -9.38 8.65
CA VAL A 73 10.22 -10.67 8.07
C VAL A 73 10.16 -11.71 9.18
N LYS A 74 9.37 -12.76 8.99
CA LYS A 74 9.24 -13.90 9.91
C LYS A 74 9.93 -15.12 9.29
N PRO A 75 11.14 -15.46 9.73
CA PRO A 75 11.78 -16.72 9.37
C PRO A 75 11.11 -17.90 10.06
N THR A 76 11.20 -19.09 9.47
CA THR A 76 10.67 -20.33 10.06
C THR A 76 11.46 -20.79 11.28
N ILE A 77 12.78 -20.58 11.29
CA ILE A 77 13.69 -21.13 12.32
C ILE A 77 14.25 -20.03 13.23
N ALA A 78 14.34 -18.80 12.74
CA ALA A 78 15.00 -17.70 13.43
C ALA A 78 13.99 -16.67 13.95
N GLU A 79 14.43 -15.88 14.92
CA GLU A 79 13.65 -14.76 15.44
C GLU A 79 13.26 -13.77 14.33
N PRO A 80 12.04 -13.22 14.37
CA PRO A 80 11.61 -12.24 13.39
C PRO A 80 12.47 -10.97 13.47
N PHE A 81 12.55 -10.24 12.39
CA PHE A 81 13.23 -8.95 12.36
C PHE A 81 12.48 -7.96 11.49
N ILE A 82 12.68 -6.68 11.77
CA ILE A 82 12.05 -5.59 11.05
C ILE A 82 13.12 -4.88 10.22
N LEU A 83 12.90 -4.81 8.92
CA LEU A 83 13.65 -3.94 8.02
C LEU A 83 12.93 -2.59 7.94
N VAL A 84 13.63 -1.50 8.09
CA VAL A 84 13.10 -0.14 8.06
C VAL A 84 13.72 0.59 6.89
N PHE A 85 12.85 1.17 6.07
CA PHE A 85 13.20 1.87 4.84
C PHE A 85 12.97 3.37 4.98
N THR A 86 13.45 4.14 3.99
CA THR A 86 13.33 5.60 4.03
C THR A 86 11.92 6.06 3.66
N ASN A 87 11.31 5.39 2.68
CA ASN A 87 10.03 5.77 2.09
C ASN A 87 9.09 4.57 1.93
N ASP A 88 7.78 4.81 1.86
CA ASP A 88 6.78 3.74 1.59
C ASP A 88 7.02 3.05 0.25
N ARG A 89 7.43 3.80 -0.78
CA ARG A 89 7.74 3.24 -2.10
C ARG A 89 8.82 2.16 -2.02
N GLU A 90 9.93 2.45 -1.34
CA GLU A 90 11.01 1.48 -1.16
C GLU A 90 10.52 0.26 -0.39
N LEU A 91 9.74 0.46 0.68
CA LEU A 91 9.16 -0.64 1.44
C LEU A 91 8.35 -1.58 0.54
N TYR A 92 7.44 -1.03 -0.27
CA TYR A 92 6.58 -1.85 -1.12
C TYR A 92 7.37 -2.54 -2.23
N ASP A 93 8.31 -1.84 -2.87
CA ASP A 93 9.18 -2.45 -3.85
C ASP A 93 10.00 -3.61 -3.23
N TRP A 94 10.47 -3.47 -1.97
CA TRP A 94 11.23 -4.53 -1.27
C TRP A 94 10.32 -5.66 -0.82
N HIS A 95 9.14 -5.35 -0.32
CA HIS A 95 8.10 -6.32 0.02
C HIS A 95 7.78 -7.21 -1.19
N ASP A 96 7.49 -6.61 -2.33
CA ASP A 96 7.09 -7.34 -3.54
C ASP A 96 8.25 -8.16 -4.11
N ALA A 97 9.46 -7.60 -4.11
CA ALA A 97 10.65 -8.32 -4.57
C ALA A 97 10.95 -9.56 -3.71
N ILE A 98 10.76 -9.48 -2.39
CA ILE A 98 10.92 -10.62 -1.50
C ILE A 98 9.74 -11.59 -1.68
N ARG A 99 8.50 -11.08 -1.66
CA ARG A 99 7.28 -11.90 -1.70
C ARG A 99 7.15 -12.75 -2.96
N LEU A 100 7.59 -12.22 -4.11
CA LEU A 100 7.64 -12.93 -5.39
C LEU A 100 8.55 -14.17 -5.34
N ARG A 101 9.52 -14.19 -4.41
CA ARG A 101 10.54 -15.24 -4.28
C ARG A 101 10.33 -16.16 -3.08
N THR A 102 9.74 -15.67 -2.00
CA THR A 102 9.56 -16.41 -0.73
C THR A 102 8.24 -17.17 -0.64
N GLY A 103 7.32 -16.99 -1.59
CA GLY A 103 6.12 -17.81 -1.64
C GLY A 103 6.39 -19.20 -2.25
N PRO A 104 5.55 -20.20 -1.94
CA PRO A 104 5.43 -21.33 -2.86
C PRO A 104 5.21 -20.73 -4.25
N ARG A 105 5.99 -21.19 -5.24
CA ARG A 105 5.77 -20.91 -6.67
C ARG A 105 4.45 -21.57 -7.07
N ILE A 106 3.35 -21.08 -6.52
CA ILE A 106 2.00 -21.45 -6.89
C ILE A 106 1.89 -21.00 -8.33
N SER A 107 2.01 -21.96 -9.23
CA SER A 107 1.79 -21.81 -10.66
C SER A 107 0.32 -21.42 -10.85
N GLY A 108 0.01 -20.13 -10.66
CA GLY A 108 -1.32 -19.57 -10.84
C GLY A 108 -2.41 -20.17 -9.95
N PRO A 109 -3.62 -19.60 -9.99
CA PRO A 109 -4.78 -20.23 -9.39
C PRO A 109 -5.04 -21.56 -10.10
N TYR A 110 -4.59 -22.68 -9.53
CA TYR A 110 -5.02 -23.98 -10.00
C TYR A 110 -6.51 -24.11 -9.65
N SER A 111 -7.32 -24.21 -10.71
CA SER A 111 -8.79 -24.19 -10.71
C SER A 111 -9.41 -22.83 -10.31
N VAL A 112 -9.40 -21.88 -11.24
CA VAL A 112 -10.48 -20.88 -11.28
C VAL A 112 -11.74 -21.62 -11.71
N VAL A 113 -12.42 -22.25 -10.74
CA VAL A 113 -13.75 -22.81 -10.98
C VAL A 113 -14.69 -21.61 -11.04
N HIS A 114 -15.23 -21.31 -12.22
CA HIS A 114 -16.38 -20.42 -12.34
C HIS A 114 -17.58 -21.17 -11.75
N ALA A 115 -17.68 -21.21 -10.42
CA ALA A 115 -18.65 -22.05 -9.74
C ALA A 115 -20.09 -21.56 -9.96
N GLN A 116 -20.29 -20.28 -10.24
CA GLN A 116 -21.64 -19.71 -10.26
C GLN A 116 -21.69 -18.37 -11.03
N HIS A 117 -22.44 -18.31 -12.13
CA HIS A 117 -22.78 -17.05 -12.79
C HIS A 117 -23.99 -16.44 -12.09
N VAL A 118 -23.82 -15.29 -11.44
CA VAL A 118 -24.93 -14.53 -10.83
C VAL A 118 -25.57 -13.66 -11.90
N THR A 119 -26.88 -13.77 -12.08
CA THR A 119 -27.65 -12.90 -13.00
C THR A 119 -28.75 -12.16 -12.25
N PHE A 120 -29.00 -10.91 -12.62
CA PHE A 120 -30.12 -10.13 -12.09
C PHE A 120 -31.36 -10.31 -12.97
N ASP A 121 -32.46 -10.78 -12.40
CA ASP A 121 -33.74 -10.86 -13.11
C ASP A 121 -34.55 -9.57 -12.92
N SER A 122 -34.71 -8.82 -14.00
CA SER A 122 -35.46 -7.55 -14.02
C SER A 122 -36.96 -7.69 -13.78
N LYS A 123 -37.54 -8.91 -13.90
CA LYS A 123 -38.97 -9.13 -13.66
C LYS A 123 -39.27 -9.35 -12.18
N THR A 124 -38.37 -10.00 -11.46
CA THR A 124 -38.52 -10.33 -10.03
C THR A 124 -37.69 -9.44 -9.13
N ASN A 125 -36.80 -8.61 -9.69
CA ASN A 125 -35.82 -7.80 -8.97
C ASN A 125 -34.95 -8.61 -8.00
N THR A 126 -34.69 -9.89 -8.32
CA THR A 126 -33.90 -10.79 -7.49
C THR A 126 -32.62 -11.22 -8.20
N LEU A 127 -31.59 -11.49 -7.39
CA LEU A 127 -30.33 -12.06 -7.86
C LEU A 127 -30.47 -13.59 -7.91
N ARG A 128 -30.31 -14.18 -9.09
CA ARG A 128 -30.41 -15.62 -9.31
C ARG A 128 -29.01 -16.24 -9.40
N GLY A 129 -28.83 -17.40 -8.76
CA GLY A 129 -27.57 -18.12 -8.74
C GLY A 129 -26.60 -17.57 -7.70
N LEU A 130 -27.08 -17.18 -6.52
CA LEU A 130 -26.19 -16.93 -5.38
C LEU A 130 -25.97 -18.24 -4.62
N PRO A 131 -24.83 -18.39 -3.93
CA PRO A 131 -24.66 -19.47 -2.98
C PRO A 131 -25.77 -19.39 -1.90
N PRO A 132 -26.36 -20.51 -1.47
CA PRO A 132 -27.47 -20.51 -0.50
C PRO A 132 -27.18 -19.75 0.80
N ALA A 133 -25.92 -19.69 1.23
CA ALA A 133 -25.50 -18.95 2.41
C ALA A 133 -25.63 -17.42 2.27
N TRP A 134 -25.69 -16.89 1.04
CA TRP A 134 -25.77 -15.45 0.76
C TRP A 134 -27.20 -14.98 0.51
N GLU A 135 -28.11 -15.87 0.11
CA GLU A 135 -29.52 -15.56 -0.11
C GLU A 135 -30.20 -15.02 1.16
N TYR A 136 -29.94 -15.64 2.32
CA TYR A 136 -30.52 -15.22 3.60
C TYR A 136 -30.08 -13.82 4.05
N GLY A 137 -28.86 -13.39 3.71
CA GLY A 137 -28.34 -12.07 4.10
C GLY A 137 -28.93 -10.92 3.30
N ILE A 138 -29.22 -11.14 2.01
CA ILE A 138 -29.79 -10.12 1.13
C ILE A 138 -31.29 -9.92 1.34
N GLU A 139 -32.05 -10.99 1.63
CA GLU A 139 -33.49 -10.87 1.90
C GLU A 139 -33.76 -10.01 3.15
N THR A 140 -32.91 -10.14 4.17
CA THR A 140 -32.97 -9.33 5.40
C THR A 140 -32.70 -7.84 5.13
N THR A 141 -31.82 -7.53 4.16
CA THR A 141 -31.48 -6.13 3.81
C THR A 141 -32.57 -5.48 2.95
N VAL A 142 -33.22 -6.23 2.05
CA VAL A 142 -34.33 -5.74 1.22
C VAL A 142 -35.56 -5.41 2.09
N GLN A 143 -35.84 -6.21 3.13
CA GLN A 143 -36.91 -5.91 4.09
C GLN A 143 -36.61 -4.66 4.93
N GLY A 144 -35.34 -4.40 5.27
CA GLY A 144 -34.92 -3.16 5.95
C GLY A 144 -35.08 -1.90 5.08
N LEU A 145 -34.86 -2.01 3.77
CA LEU A 145 -35.03 -0.91 2.81
C LEU A 145 -36.50 -0.70 2.39
N ALA A 146 -37.39 -1.66 2.61
CA ALA A 146 -38.83 -1.49 2.37
C ALA A 146 -39.52 -0.60 3.42
N LEU A 147 -38.92 -0.44 4.62
CA LEU A 147 -39.47 0.37 5.70
C LEU A 147 -39.21 1.89 5.57
N CYS A 148 -38.33 2.33 4.67
CA CYS A 148 -38.08 3.76 4.46
C CYS A 148 -39.02 4.43 3.43
N LYS A 149 -40.09 3.73 3.02
CA LYS A 149 -41.14 4.27 2.14
C LYS A 149 -42.47 4.39 2.87
N VAL A 150 -42.56 5.34 3.80
CA VAL A 150 -43.78 6.13 4.09
C VAL A 150 -43.39 7.29 5.01
N SER A 151 -43.32 8.48 4.43
CA SER A 151 -43.83 9.71 5.04
C SER A 151 -43.94 10.74 3.92
N SER A 152 -45.16 10.89 3.42
CA SER A 152 -45.54 11.92 2.47
C SER A 152 -46.36 12.96 3.22
N ALA A 153 -45.85 14.20 3.28
CA ALA A 153 -46.62 15.40 3.56
C ALA A 153 -45.80 16.68 3.20
N PRO A 154 -46.48 17.82 2.94
CA PRO A 154 -46.18 18.67 1.79
C PRO A 154 -45.42 19.98 2.07
N SER A 155 -44.83 20.49 0.99
CA SER A 155 -44.37 21.85 0.67
C SER A 155 -44.47 22.97 1.72
N THR A 156 -43.32 23.55 2.07
CA THR A 156 -43.16 25.01 1.98
C THR A 156 -41.75 25.32 1.53
N ALA A 157 -41.60 25.68 0.26
CA ALA A 157 -40.35 26.11 -0.33
C ALA A 157 -39.94 27.47 0.27
N THR A 158 -38.78 27.53 0.92
CA THR A 158 -38.03 28.79 1.05
C THR A 158 -36.81 28.66 0.15
N ALA A 159 -36.87 29.40 -0.95
CA ALA A 159 -35.82 29.50 -1.95
C ALA A 159 -34.62 30.27 -1.37
N ALA A 160 -33.43 29.67 -1.44
CA ALA A 160 -32.18 30.40 -1.38
C ALA A 160 -31.37 30.04 -2.63
N SER A 161 -31.21 31.05 -3.48
CA SER A 161 -30.70 31.00 -4.84
C SER A 161 -29.25 30.54 -4.92
N PHE A 162 -28.99 29.59 -5.83
CA PHE A 162 -27.65 29.28 -6.32
C PHE A 162 -27.12 30.47 -7.13
N VAL A 163 -26.01 31.05 -6.70
CA VAL A 163 -25.23 31.99 -7.52
C VAL A 163 -24.37 31.17 -8.48
N SER A 164 -24.79 31.11 -9.74
CA SER A 164 -23.96 30.68 -10.87
C SER A 164 -22.98 31.79 -11.23
N LEU A 165 -21.68 31.47 -11.18
CA LEU A 165 -20.61 32.33 -11.70
C LEU A 165 -20.47 32.11 -13.21
N THR A 166 -21.09 32.99 -13.99
CA THR A 166 -20.69 33.23 -15.39
C THR A 166 -20.72 34.73 -15.68
N GLY A 167 -19.65 35.24 -16.31
CA GLY A 167 -19.74 36.38 -17.23
C GLY A 167 -18.96 37.65 -16.90
N SER A 168 -17.94 37.89 -17.75
CA SER A 168 -17.55 39.18 -18.37
C SER A 168 -17.02 40.38 -17.56
N ARG A 169 -15.76 40.71 -17.89
CA ARG A 169 -15.23 42.01 -18.41
C ARG A 169 -15.97 43.30 -18.00
N ASP A 170 -15.25 44.21 -17.36
CA ASP A 170 -14.74 45.43 -18.03
C ASP A 170 -13.69 46.17 -17.16
N GLU A 171 -12.68 46.71 -17.85
CA GLU A 171 -11.61 47.62 -17.39
C GLU A 171 -12.18 49.00 -16.95
N PRO A 172 -11.45 49.79 -16.13
CA PRO A 172 -10.62 50.86 -16.73
C PRO A 172 -9.30 51.21 -16.00
N VAL A 173 -8.23 51.37 -16.79
CA VAL A 173 -7.33 52.56 -16.92
C VAL A 173 -7.00 53.38 -15.66
N GLU A 174 -5.72 53.39 -15.24
CA GLU A 174 -4.92 54.63 -15.04
C GLU A 174 -3.40 54.36 -14.97
N ASP A 175 -2.61 55.38 -15.32
CA ASP A 175 -1.30 55.34 -15.97
C ASP A 175 -0.04 55.03 -15.13
N SER A 176 0.84 54.23 -15.75
CA SER A 176 2.26 54.48 -16.08
C SER A 176 2.99 55.70 -15.46
N ASN A 177 3.99 55.47 -14.60
CA ASN A 177 5.41 55.83 -14.81
C ASN A 177 6.26 55.71 -13.53
N ALA A 178 7.32 54.89 -13.55
CA ALA A 178 8.66 55.27 -13.06
C ALA A 178 9.62 54.07 -13.15
N PHE A 179 10.26 53.92 -14.31
CA PHE A 179 11.46 53.12 -14.49
C PHE A 179 12.64 54.08 -14.64
N ARG A 180 13.66 54.02 -13.76
CA ARG A 180 15.08 54.31 -14.03
C ARG A 180 15.88 54.07 -12.75
N LYS A 181 16.66 52.98 -12.73
CA LYS A 181 18.13 52.97 -12.90
C LYS A 181 18.84 53.88 -11.91
N LEU A 182 19.74 53.31 -11.10
CA LEU A 182 21.12 53.76 -10.97
C LEU A 182 22.00 52.61 -10.43
N ASN A 183 22.86 52.11 -11.32
CA ASN A 183 24.16 51.53 -10.98
C ASN A 183 25.16 52.68 -10.77
N THR A 184 26.23 52.40 -10.01
CA THR A 184 27.61 52.91 -10.13
C THR A 184 28.19 53.66 -8.92
N VAL A 185 29.09 52.94 -8.22
CA VAL A 185 30.47 53.27 -7.76
C VAL A 185 30.77 54.67 -7.21
N ALA A 186 31.21 54.70 -5.95
CA ALA A 186 32.51 55.24 -5.50
C ALA A 186 32.87 54.60 -4.15
#